data_AF-A0A730Y5C4-F1
#
_entry.id   AF-A0A730Y5C4-F1
#
_cell.length_a   1.000
_cell.length_b   1.000
_cell.length_c   1.000
_cell.angle_alpha   90.00
_cell.angle_beta   90.00
_cell.angle_gamma   90.00
#
_symmetry.space_group_name_H-M   'P 1'
#
loop_
_entity.id
_entity.type
_entity.pdbx_description
1 polymer ?
#
loop_
_entity_poly.entity_id
_entity_poly.type
_entity_poly.pdbx_seq_one_letter_code
_entity_poly.pdbx_strand_id
1 'polypeptide(L)'
;MNRKLNSKFGIDIELGAVIGYGLDIPHHMGIVITKKARIGCNLSLKQNTTVGNKQGLKEDDFIIIGNNVDIGANTCIIGSITIG
;
A
#
# COMPACT_ATOMS: atom_id res chain seq x y z
N MET A 1 -11.00 0.77 -4.75
CA MET A 1 -11.41 -0.31 -3.82
C MET A 1 -11.73 -1.63 -4.52
N ASN A 2 -11.09 -2.73 -4.11
CA ASN A 2 -11.39 -4.09 -4.60
C ASN A 2 -12.33 -4.81 -3.61
N ARG A 3 -13.64 -4.77 -3.90
CA ARG A 3 -14.68 -5.27 -2.98
C ARG A 3 -14.55 -6.74 -2.60
N LYS A 4 -14.08 -7.60 -3.52
CA LYS A 4 -13.94 -9.04 -3.25
C LYS A 4 -12.80 -9.34 -2.28
N LEU A 5 -11.67 -8.63 -2.43
CA LEU A 5 -10.55 -8.75 -1.50
C LEU A 5 -10.94 -8.24 -0.11
N ASN A 6 -11.59 -7.08 -0.07
CA ASN A 6 -12.04 -6.47 1.17
C ASN A 6 -13.04 -7.37 1.93
N SER A 7 -14.06 -7.90 1.24
CA SER A 7 -15.08 -8.73 1.89
C SER A 7 -14.55 -10.08 2.37
N LYS A 8 -13.54 -10.65 1.69
CA LYS A 8 -13.03 -12.00 1.97
C LYS A 8 -11.84 -12.01 2.93
N PHE A 9 -11.01 -10.98 2.89
CA PHE A 9 -9.72 -10.95 3.59
C PHE A 9 -9.53 -9.70 4.46
N GLY A 10 -10.48 -8.75 4.52
CA GLY A 10 -10.34 -7.55 5.34
C GLY A 10 -9.18 -6.64 4.94
N ILE A 11 -8.79 -6.69 3.65
CA ILE A 11 -7.73 -5.89 3.04
C ILE A 11 -8.31 -5.08 1.87
N ASP A 12 -7.96 -3.81 1.75
CA ASP A 12 -8.31 -2.99 0.58
C ASP A 12 -7.07 -2.60 -0.21
N ILE A 13 -6.87 -3.23 -1.35
CA ILE A 13 -5.91 -2.83 -2.38
C ILE A 13 -6.71 -2.31 -3.55
N GLU A 14 -6.58 -1.02 -3.84
CA GLU A 14 -7.33 -0.42 -4.93
C GLU A 14 -6.85 -0.89 -6.30
N LEU A 15 -7.80 -1.07 -7.21
CA LEU A 15 -7.51 -1.30 -8.63
C LEU A 15 -6.72 -0.10 -9.17
N GLY A 16 -5.46 -0.34 -9.55
CA GLY A 16 -4.51 0.67 -10.03
C GLY A 16 -3.24 0.82 -9.18
N ALA A 17 -3.19 0.23 -7.99
CA ALA A 17 -1.93 0.09 -7.26
C ALA A 17 -0.96 -0.79 -8.07
N VAL A 18 0.31 -0.37 -8.15
CA VAL A 18 1.36 -1.15 -8.81
C VAL A 18 2.26 -1.70 -7.72
N ILE A 19 2.42 -3.02 -7.69
CA ILE A 19 3.20 -3.73 -6.67
C ILE A 19 4.10 -4.75 -7.38
N GLY A 20 5.39 -4.71 -7.08
CA GLY A 20 6.37 -5.68 -7.57
C GLY A 20 6.15 -7.09 -7.02
N TYR A 21 7.00 -8.03 -7.44
CA TYR A 21 6.98 -9.40 -6.92
C TYR A 21 7.49 -9.46 -5.47
N GLY A 22 7.19 -10.55 -4.77
CA GLY A 22 7.70 -10.77 -3.41
C GLY A 22 6.97 -9.97 -2.33
N LEU A 23 5.72 -9.57 -2.57
CA LEU A 23 4.86 -8.99 -1.54
C LEU A 23 4.60 -10.01 -0.43
N ASP A 24 5.10 -9.73 0.77
CA ASP A 24 4.85 -10.51 1.98
C ASP A 24 3.87 -9.78 2.90
N ILE A 25 2.79 -10.47 3.25
CA ILE A 25 1.73 -9.95 4.11
C ILE A 25 1.40 -11.03 5.16
N PRO A 26 2.18 -11.09 6.27
CA PRO A 26 1.99 -12.13 7.28
C PRO A 26 0.63 -12.02 7.98
N HIS A 27 0.12 -10.79 8.14
CA HIS A 27 -1.16 -10.49 8.76
C HIS A 27 -1.88 -9.42 7.93
N HIS A 28 -2.81 -9.84 7.06
CA HIS A 28 -3.41 -8.97 6.04
C HIS A 28 -4.49 -8.00 6.55
N MET A 29 -4.99 -8.21 7.76
CA MET A 29 -6.13 -7.47 8.30
C MET A 29 -5.82 -5.97 8.41
N GLY A 30 -6.76 -5.14 7.94
CA GLY A 30 -6.70 -3.69 8.10
C GLY A 30 -5.68 -2.99 7.19
N ILE A 31 -5.08 -3.70 6.24
CA ILE A 31 -4.19 -3.09 5.24
C ILE A 31 -5.02 -2.30 4.22
N VAL A 32 -4.57 -1.07 3.93
CA VAL A 32 -5.14 -0.19 2.90
C VAL A 32 -4.03 0.28 1.97
N ILE A 33 -4.17 0.05 0.67
CA ILE A 33 -3.24 0.52 -0.37
C ILE A 33 -4.03 1.23 -1.47
N THR A 34 -3.77 2.53 -1.63
CA THR A 34 -4.41 3.34 -2.68
C THR A 34 -3.88 3.04 -4.08
N LYS A 35 -4.68 3.35 -5.11
CA LYS A 35 -4.30 3.26 -6.53
C LYS A 35 -3.08 4.13 -6.91
N LYS A 36 -2.74 5.11 -6.07
CA LYS A 36 -1.56 5.97 -6.22
C LYS A 36 -0.26 5.34 -5.72
N ALA A 37 -0.29 4.13 -5.16
CA ALA A 37 0.90 3.43 -4.72
C ALA A 37 1.71 2.86 -5.91
N ARG A 38 3.02 3.07 -5.87
CA ARG A 38 4.03 2.49 -6.76
C ARG A 38 5.07 1.80 -5.88
N ILE A 39 4.92 0.49 -5.73
CA ILE A 39 5.67 -0.32 -4.77
C ILE A 39 6.64 -1.22 -5.54
N GLY A 40 7.90 -1.22 -5.11
CA GLY A 40 8.96 -2.09 -5.61
C GLY A 40 8.78 -3.56 -5.26
N CYS A 41 9.88 -4.32 -5.36
CA CYS A 41 9.91 -5.75 -5.11
C CYS A 41 10.27 -6.06 -3.65
N ASN A 42 9.83 -7.21 -3.15
CA ASN A 42 10.14 -7.72 -1.81
C ASN A 42 9.65 -6.79 -0.67
N LEU A 43 8.45 -6.23 -0.80
CA LEU A 43 7.82 -5.47 0.27
C LEU A 43 7.32 -6.42 1.36
N SER A 44 7.74 -6.20 2.61
CA SER A 44 7.07 -6.74 3.80
C SER A 44 6.11 -5.70 4.36
N LEU A 45 4.82 -6.06 4.48
CA LEU A 45 3.77 -5.15 4.93
C LEU A 45 2.94 -5.77 6.06
N LYS A 46 3.05 -5.21 7.26
CA LYS A 46 2.36 -5.70 8.46
C LYS A 46 0.95 -5.10 8.61
N GLN A 47 0.14 -5.73 9.46
CA GLN A 47 -1.28 -5.43 9.66
C GLN A 47 -1.57 -3.97 10.02
N ASN A 48 -2.80 -3.53 9.75
CA ASN A 48 -3.31 -2.19 10.04
C ASN A 48 -2.49 -1.05 9.41
N THR A 49 -1.74 -1.34 8.36
CA THR A 49 -0.94 -0.34 7.65
C THR A 49 -1.77 0.35 6.58
N THR A 50 -1.66 1.68 6.52
CA THR A 50 -2.29 2.50 5.47
C THR A 50 -1.23 3.15 4.59
N VAL A 51 -1.28 2.86 3.30
CA VAL A 51 -0.63 3.61 2.22
C VAL A 51 -1.73 4.38 1.50
N GLY A 52 -1.95 5.62 1.95
CA GLY A 52 -3.16 6.40 1.65
C GLY A 52 -2.89 7.70 0.89
N ASN A 53 -3.92 8.16 0.20
CA ASN A 53 -3.87 9.38 -0.58
C ASN A 53 -4.07 10.63 0.31
N LYS A 54 -3.46 11.77 -0.07
CA LYS A 54 -3.74 13.09 0.53
C LYS A 54 -4.72 13.85 -0.36
N GLN A 55 -5.61 14.64 0.24
CA GLN A 55 -6.47 15.54 -0.54
C GLN A 55 -5.60 16.52 -1.34
N GLY A 56 -5.94 16.70 -2.63
CA GLY A 56 -5.23 17.62 -3.53
C GLY A 56 -3.96 17.07 -4.18
N LEU A 57 -3.67 15.76 -4.09
CA LEU A 57 -2.65 15.16 -4.94
C LEU A 57 -3.03 15.29 -6.42
N LYS A 58 -2.06 15.69 -7.24
CA LYS A 58 -2.20 15.80 -8.70
C LYS A 58 -2.25 14.40 -9.33
N GLU A 59 -2.60 14.32 -10.61
CA GLU A 59 -2.65 13.05 -11.32
C GLU A 59 -1.30 12.33 -11.37
N ASP A 60 -0.20 13.08 -11.42
CA ASP A 60 1.17 12.54 -11.48
C ASP A 60 1.83 12.33 -10.11
N ASP A 61 1.13 12.66 -9.03
CA ASP A 61 1.63 12.38 -7.67
C ASP A 61 1.42 10.91 -7.32
N PHE A 62 2.48 10.28 -6.78
CA PHE A 62 2.50 8.89 -6.37
C PHE A 62 3.13 8.71 -4.99
N ILE A 63 2.70 7.67 -4.29
CA ILE A 63 3.41 7.16 -3.11
C ILE A 63 4.37 6.09 -3.60
N ILE A 64 5.66 6.34 -3.47
CA ILE A 64 6.70 5.43 -3.96
C ILE A 64 7.28 4.67 -2.77
N ILE A 65 7.23 3.35 -2.83
CA ILE A 65 7.90 2.47 -1.86
C ILE A 65 8.94 1.67 -2.64
N GLY A 66 10.19 1.72 -2.18
CA GLY A 66 11.35 1.08 -2.80
C GLY A 66 11.33 -0.45 -2.75
N ASN A 67 12.48 -1.04 -3.10
CA ASN A 67 12.68 -2.48 -3.02
C ASN A 67 13.16 -2.88 -1.62
N ASN A 68 12.78 -4.06 -1.15
CA ASN A 68 13.22 -4.63 0.14
C ASN A 68 12.86 -3.76 1.37
N VAL A 69 11.76 -3.02 1.29
CA VAL A 69 11.25 -2.22 2.41
C VAL A 69 10.46 -3.12 3.36
N ASP A 70 10.66 -2.96 4.66
CA ASP A 70 9.81 -3.54 5.71
C ASP A 70 9.00 -2.44 6.39
N ILE A 71 7.67 -2.54 6.32
CA ILE A 71 6.76 -1.58 6.94
C ILE A 71 6.13 -2.21 8.19
N GLY A 72 6.40 -1.56 9.33
CA GLY A 72 5.89 -1.93 10.65
C GLY A 72 4.37 -1.96 10.74
N ALA A 73 3.82 -2.73 11.69
CA ALA A 73 2.38 -2.75 11.94
C ALA A 73 1.86 -1.37 12.36
N ASN A 74 0.60 -1.07 12.01
CA ASN A 74 -0.07 0.18 12.35
C ASN A 74 0.61 1.45 11.77
N THR A 75 1.36 1.29 10.68
CA THR A 75 2.03 2.41 10.01
C THR A 75 1.05 3.18 9.13
N CYS A 76 1.17 4.51 9.09
CA CYS A 76 0.34 5.37 8.25
C CYS A 76 1.23 6.26 7.36
N ILE A 77 1.13 6.07 6.05
CA ILE A 77 1.93 6.73 5.00
C ILE A 77 0.94 7.47 4.10
N ILE A 78 0.98 8.81 4.13
CA ILE A 78 0.00 9.66 3.44
C ILE A 78 0.68 10.72 2.58
N GLY A 79 0.28 10.85 1.31
CA GLY A 79 0.70 11.93 0.41
C GLY A 79 1.71 11.52 -0.66
N SER A 80 2.27 12.48 -1.40
CA SER A 80 3.28 12.22 -2.45
C SER A 80 4.65 12.12 -1.80
N ILE A 81 5.03 10.91 -1.38
CA ILE A 81 6.28 10.64 -0.65
C ILE A 81 6.99 9.41 -1.21
N THR A 82 8.31 9.38 -1.03
CA THR A 82 9.17 8.25 -1.41
C THR A 82 9.81 7.65 -0.16
N ILE A 83 9.68 6.34 0.00
CA ILE A 83 10.35 5.54 1.03
C ILE A 83 11.34 4.63 0.29
N GLY A 84 12.63 4.77 0.60
CA GLY A 84 13.74 4.02 -0.01
C GLY A 84 14.00 2.70 0.69
#